data_AF-A0A5J5BC30-F1
#
_entry.id   AF-A0A5J5BC30-F1
#
_cell.length_a   1.000
_cell.length_b   1.000
_cell.length_c   1.000
_cell.angle_alpha   90.00
_cell.angle_beta   90.00
_cell.angle_gamma   90.00
#
_symmetry.space_group_name_H-M   'P 1'
#
loop_
_entity.id
_entity.type
_entity.pdbx_description
1 polymer ?
#
loop_
_entity_poly.entity_id
_entity_poly.type
_entity_poly.pdbx_seq_one_letter_code
_entity_poly.pdbx_strand_id
1 'polypeptide(L)'
;MGVVGSTQNILDFITQRVQEALDRNVNDHLQFVLGTESGMVTSIVAAVRKLLGSVKSCTGRAEINVEIVFPVSSDSVRRTSRSSSLGLSLGQAGEFMNVPVIPGVASGEGCSIHGGCASCPYMKMNSLSSLLKVCHHLPDDKHSLSAYEAGRFSLQTPNGRLIADVGCEPILHMRHFQATKKLPEKLVDQILHPWDNGRPMSFR
;
A
#
# COMPACT_ATOMS: atom_id res chain seq x y z
N MET A 1 20.70 -2.56 -10.67
CA MET A 1 20.24 -1.26 -10.12
C MET A 1 18.93 -1.47 -9.40
N GLY A 2 18.67 -0.74 -8.30
CA GLY A 2 17.38 -0.73 -7.61
C GLY A 2 16.59 0.55 -7.88
N VAL A 3 15.41 0.66 -7.27
CA VAL A 3 14.53 1.85 -7.32
C VAL A 3 14.14 2.28 -5.91
N VAL A 4 14.01 3.58 -5.69
CA VAL A 4 13.44 4.17 -4.46
C VAL A 4 12.32 5.11 -4.89
N GLY A 5 11.13 4.96 -4.33
CA GLY A 5 9.95 5.73 -4.71
C GLY A 5 8.67 5.21 -4.06
N SER A 6 7.53 5.65 -4.59
CA SER A 6 6.23 5.16 -4.15
C SER A 6 5.99 3.70 -4.51
N THR A 7 4.94 3.11 -3.94
CA THR A 7 4.45 1.77 -4.27
C THR A 7 4.19 1.58 -5.77
N GLN A 8 3.71 2.62 -6.45
CA GLN A 8 3.52 2.64 -7.90
C GLN A 8 4.86 2.62 -8.65
N ASN A 9 5.84 3.43 -8.23
CA ASN A 9 7.15 3.48 -8.91
C ASN A 9 7.90 2.14 -8.81
N ILE A 10 7.73 1.42 -7.69
CA ILE A 10 8.24 0.06 -7.50
C ILE A 10 7.56 -0.90 -8.49
N LEU A 11 6.23 -0.83 -8.63
CA LEU A 11 5.47 -1.66 -9.57
C LEU A 11 5.88 -1.38 -11.03
N ASP A 12 5.99 -0.12 -11.42
CA ASP A 12 6.40 0.32 -12.76
C ASP A 12 7.82 -0.15 -13.10
N PHE A 13 8.74 -0.09 -12.13
CA PHE A 13 10.10 -0.60 -12.31
C PHE A 13 10.12 -2.11 -12.55
N ILE A 14 9.36 -2.90 -11.79
CA ILE A 14 9.29 -4.35 -11.94
C ILE A 14 8.68 -4.72 -13.30
N THR A 15 7.55 -4.11 -13.67
CA THR A 15 6.91 -4.39 -14.96
C THR A 15 7.80 -4.02 -16.14
N GLN A 16 8.51 -2.88 -16.07
CA GLN A 16 9.49 -2.49 -17.09
C GLN A 16 10.64 -3.50 -17.22
N ARG A 17 11.25 -3.93 -16.10
CA ARG A 17 12.37 -4.91 -16.14
C ARG A 17 11.92 -6.28 -16.68
N VAL A 18 10.71 -6.72 -16.33
CA VAL A 18 10.12 -7.96 -16.86
C VAL A 18 9.85 -7.84 -18.36
N GLN A 19 9.32 -6.70 -18.82
CA GLN A 19 9.10 -6.46 -20.25
C GLN A 19 10.43 -6.45 -21.02
N GLU A 20 11.47 -5.77 -20.53
CA GLU A 20 12.79 -5.75 -21.15
C GLU A 20 13.41 -7.15 -21.27
N ALA A 21 13.24 -8.03 -20.28
CA ALA A 21 13.67 -9.43 -20.40
C ALA A 21 12.84 -10.22 -21.42
N LEU A 22 11.52 -10.01 -21.47
CA LEU A 22 10.63 -10.63 -22.47
C LEU A 22 10.97 -10.20 -23.90
N ASP A 23 11.45 -8.96 -24.08
CA ASP A 23 11.88 -8.40 -25.36
C ASP A 23 13.27 -8.89 -25.77
N ARG A 24 14.20 -9.11 -24.81
CA ARG A 24 15.49 -9.77 -25.06
C ARG A 24 15.34 -11.20 -25.55
N ASN A 25 14.31 -11.92 -25.10
CA ASN A 25 14.05 -13.33 -25.42
C ASN A 25 15.26 -14.25 -25.16
N VAL A 26 15.91 -14.08 -24.01
CA VAL A 26 16.98 -14.94 -23.49
C VAL A 26 16.54 -15.50 -22.13
N ASN A 27 16.95 -16.73 -21.80
CA ASN A 27 16.62 -17.34 -20.51
C ASN A 27 17.22 -16.49 -19.38
N ASP A 28 16.42 -16.08 -18.41
CA ASP A 28 16.80 -15.08 -17.41
C ASP A 28 16.11 -15.31 -16.05
N HIS A 29 16.73 -14.86 -14.97
CA HIS A 29 16.19 -14.93 -13.61
C HIS A 29 16.23 -13.54 -12.96
N LEU A 30 15.06 -12.90 -12.88
CA LEU A 30 14.92 -11.56 -12.33
C LEU A 30 14.54 -11.62 -10.86
N GLN A 31 15.47 -11.27 -9.97
CA GLN A 31 15.23 -11.18 -8.53
C GLN A 31 14.96 -9.72 -8.10
N PHE A 32 13.86 -9.50 -7.37
CA PHE A 32 13.46 -8.21 -6.81
C PHE A 32 13.32 -8.28 -5.29
N VAL A 33 14.17 -7.56 -4.55
CA VAL A 33 14.10 -7.47 -3.08
C VAL A 33 13.35 -6.20 -2.69
N LEU A 34 12.30 -6.31 -1.86
CA LEU A 34 11.32 -5.24 -1.64
C LEU A 34 11.21 -4.76 -0.19
N GLY A 35 11.76 -3.56 0.09
CA GLY A 35 11.59 -2.86 1.37
C GLY A 35 10.24 -2.12 1.49
N THR A 36 9.12 -2.81 1.31
CA THR A 36 7.76 -2.22 1.35
C THR A 36 6.73 -3.18 1.97
N GLU A 37 5.52 -2.71 2.24
CA GLU A 37 4.45 -3.55 2.83
C GLU A 37 4.10 -4.74 1.90
N SER A 38 3.99 -5.94 2.49
CA SER A 38 3.52 -7.17 1.88
C SER A 38 2.12 -7.07 1.26
N GLY A 39 1.34 -6.04 1.59
CA GLY A 39 0.11 -5.70 0.85
C GLY A 39 0.31 -5.54 -0.66
N MET A 40 1.52 -5.20 -1.13
CA MET A 40 1.85 -5.11 -2.55
C MET A 40 2.06 -6.44 -3.27
N VAL A 41 2.28 -7.56 -2.55
CA VAL A 41 2.57 -8.89 -3.14
C VAL A 41 1.55 -9.23 -4.23
N THR A 42 0.26 -9.14 -3.91
CA THR A 42 -0.83 -9.53 -4.81
C THR A 42 -0.85 -8.68 -6.08
N SER A 43 -0.65 -7.37 -5.97
CA SER A 43 -0.65 -6.44 -7.11
C SER A 43 0.55 -6.68 -8.04
N ILE A 44 1.74 -6.89 -7.48
CA ILE A 44 2.94 -7.19 -8.28
C ILE A 44 2.80 -8.54 -8.96
N VAL A 45 2.44 -9.60 -8.23
CA VAL A 45 2.26 -10.95 -8.79
C VAL A 45 1.18 -10.95 -9.87
N ALA A 46 0.07 -10.24 -9.69
CA ALA A 46 -0.96 -10.09 -10.73
C ALA A 46 -0.42 -9.39 -11.98
N ALA A 47 0.34 -8.29 -11.84
CA ALA A 47 0.93 -7.57 -12.96
C ALA A 47 1.98 -8.41 -13.71
N VAL A 48 2.89 -9.06 -12.99
CA VAL A 48 3.92 -9.95 -13.57
C VAL A 48 3.28 -11.15 -14.28
N ARG A 49 2.30 -11.81 -13.64
CA ARG A 49 1.55 -12.92 -14.28
C ARG A 49 0.78 -12.46 -15.52
N LYS A 50 0.28 -11.22 -15.57
CA LYS A 50 -0.35 -10.65 -16.76
C LYS A 50 0.65 -10.47 -17.91
N LEU A 51 1.86 -9.98 -17.62
CA LEU A 51 2.92 -9.82 -18.64
C LEU A 51 3.37 -11.19 -19.18
N LEU A 52 3.76 -12.12 -18.30
CA LEU A 52 4.17 -13.47 -18.69
C LEU A 52 3.03 -14.25 -19.37
N GLY A 53 1.79 -14.06 -18.92
CA GLY A 53 0.59 -14.69 -19.50
C GLY A 53 0.12 -14.09 -20.83
N SER A 54 0.53 -12.86 -21.16
CA SER A 54 0.23 -12.22 -22.46
C SER A 54 1.10 -12.77 -23.60
N VAL A 55 2.08 -13.63 -23.28
CA VAL A 55 3.19 -14.05 -24.15
C VAL A 55 3.05 -15.50 -24.64
N LYS A 56 1.90 -16.15 -24.39
CA LYS A 56 1.62 -17.58 -24.61
C LYS A 56 2.28 -18.22 -25.85
N SER A 57 3.27 -19.07 -25.56
CA SER A 57 3.55 -20.33 -26.26
C SER A 57 3.67 -20.30 -27.79
N CYS A 58 4.59 -19.49 -28.32
CA CYS A 58 5.32 -19.90 -29.53
C CYS A 58 6.47 -20.83 -29.14
N THR A 59 6.63 -21.95 -29.86
CA THR A 59 7.74 -22.89 -29.68
C THR A 59 9.08 -22.19 -29.90
N GLY A 60 9.97 -22.23 -28.90
CA GLY A 60 11.30 -21.61 -28.96
C GLY A 60 11.44 -20.25 -28.26
N ARG A 61 10.47 -19.82 -27.45
CA ARG A 61 10.61 -18.63 -26.58
C ARG A 61 11.36 -18.97 -25.29
N ALA A 62 12.13 -18.01 -24.78
CA ALA A 62 12.94 -18.15 -23.57
C ALA A 62 12.12 -18.35 -22.28
N GLU A 63 12.73 -19.06 -21.33
CA GLU A 63 12.23 -19.22 -19.96
C GLU A 63 12.68 -18.04 -19.09
N ILE A 64 11.73 -17.25 -18.60
CA ILE A 64 12.00 -16.10 -17.72
C ILE A 64 11.38 -16.37 -16.37
N ASN A 65 12.25 -16.52 -15.37
CA ASN A 65 11.86 -16.71 -13.99
C ASN A 65 11.90 -15.35 -13.25
N VAL A 66 10.90 -15.11 -12.40
CA VAL A 66 10.76 -13.86 -11.65
C VAL A 66 10.58 -14.18 -10.18
N GLU A 67 11.55 -13.77 -9.37
CA GLU A 67 11.59 -13.97 -7.93
C GLU A 67 11.33 -12.64 -7.21
N ILE A 68 10.38 -12.64 -6.27
CA ILE A 68 10.02 -11.44 -5.50
C ILE A 68 10.24 -11.74 -4.02
N VAL A 69 11.27 -11.13 -3.45
CA VAL A 69 11.74 -11.36 -2.08
C VAL A 69 11.26 -10.24 -1.18
N PHE A 70 10.44 -10.57 -0.20
CA PHE A 70 10.05 -9.66 0.88
C PHE A 70 10.87 -10.00 2.13
N PRO A 71 11.93 -9.24 2.47
CA PRO A 71 12.68 -9.46 3.69
C PRO A 71 11.78 -9.21 4.91
N VAL A 72 11.82 -10.13 5.86
CA VAL A 72 11.13 -10.05 7.15
C VAL A 72 12.07 -10.55 8.24
N SER A 73 11.96 -9.99 9.46
CA SER A 73 12.60 -10.58 10.63
C SER A 73 12.13 -12.04 10.80
N SER A 74 13.03 -12.92 11.26
CA SER A 74 12.72 -14.32 11.63
C SER A 74 11.52 -14.44 12.57
N ASP A 75 11.36 -13.47 13.45
CA ASP A 75 10.34 -13.45 14.51
C ASP A 75 8.95 -13.07 13.97
N SER A 76 8.91 -12.65 12.70
CA SER A 76 7.74 -12.18 11.96
C SER A 76 7.23 -13.19 10.92
N VAL A 77 7.66 -14.45 11.04
CA VAL A 77 7.37 -15.55 10.12
C VAL A 77 6.43 -16.56 10.78
N ARG A 78 5.17 -16.65 10.32
CA ARG A 78 4.26 -17.73 10.74
C ARG A 78 4.55 -18.99 9.94
N ARG A 79 4.62 -20.15 10.60
CA ARG A 79 4.37 -21.45 9.92
C ARG A 79 2.86 -21.72 9.91
N THR A 80 2.34 -22.18 8.78
CA THR A 80 0.97 -22.70 8.71
C THR A 80 0.96 -24.12 9.29
N SER A 81 0.00 -24.41 10.18
CA SER A 81 -0.20 -25.78 10.65
C SER A 81 -0.76 -26.63 9.51
N ARG A 82 -0.07 -27.70 9.12
CA ARG A 82 -0.56 -28.69 8.15
C ARG A 82 -1.66 -29.55 8.77
N SER A 83 -2.80 -28.94 9.07
CA SER A 83 -3.97 -29.60 9.65
C SER A 83 -5.05 -29.84 8.60
N SER A 84 -5.14 -31.10 8.18
CA SER A 84 -6.30 -31.78 7.57
C SER A 84 -6.96 -31.16 6.34
N SER A 85 -6.92 -31.96 5.27
CA SER A 85 -7.86 -31.96 4.14
C SER A 85 -9.33 -31.79 4.56
N LEU A 86 -9.88 -30.60 4.39
CA LEU A 86 -11.31 -30.40 4.19
C LEU A 86 -11.57 -30.32 2.68
N GLY A 87 -12.35 -31.25 2.16
CA GLY A 87 -12.48 -31.55 0.73
C GLY A 87 -13.26 -30.50 -0.06
N LEU A 88 -12.70 -29.30 -0.22
CA LEU A 88 -13.19 -28.30 -1.16
C LEU A 88 -12.30 -28.28 -2.41
N SER A 89 -12.88 -28.70 -3.54
CA SER A 89 -12.30 -28.58 -4.87
C SER A 89 -12.28 -27.10 -5.30
N LEU A 90 -11.37 -26.32 -4.72
CA LEU A 90 -11.21 -24.89 -5.01
C LEU A 90 -10.16 -24.71 -6.11
N GLY A 91 -10.63 -24.78 -7.35
CA GLY A 91 -9.78 -24.81 -8.56
C GLY A 91 -8.79 -23.64 -8.64
N GLN A 92 -7.54 -23.97 -9.00
CA GLN A 92 -6.42 -23.08 -9.37
C GLN A 92 -5.97 -21.96 -8.40
N ALA A 93 -6.75 -21.67 -7.35
CA ALA A 93 -6.38 -20.79 -6.24
C ALA A 93 -5.89 -21.56 -5.00
N GLY A 94 -6.27 -22.84 -4.85
CA GLY A 94 -5.89 -23.67 -3.71
C GLY A 94 -4.38 -23.97 -3.59
N GLU A 95 -3.64 -23.90 -4.70
CA GLU A 95 -2.19 -24.16 -4.69
C GLU A 95 -1.41 -23.09 -3.89
N PHE A 96 -1.91 -21.85 -3.86
CA PHE A 96 -1.38 -20.75 -3.05
C PHE A 96 -1.62 -20.92 -1.54
N MET A 97 -2.44 -21.89 -1.12
CA MET A 97 -2.64 -22.24 0.30
C MET A 97 -1.70 -23.34 0.80
N ASN A 98 -0.93 -23.99 -0.08
CA ASN A 98 0.08 -24.98 0.34
C ASN A 98 1.44 -24.34 0.67
N VAL A 99 1.47 -23.02 0.91
CA VAL A 99 2.68 -22.31 1.34
C VAL A 99 2.89 -22.57 2.83
N PRO A 100 4.00 -23.22 3.24
CA PRO A 100 4.23 -23.63 4.64
C PRO A 100 4.52 -22.46 5.59
N VAL A 101 4.72 -21.28 5.03
CA VAL A 101 5.23 -20.08 5.70
C VAL A 101 4.51 -18.85 5.16
N ILE A 102 3.89 -18.05 6.04
CA ILE A 102 3.24 -16.79 5.68
C ILE A 102 3.92 -15.65 6.46
N PRO A 103 4.39 -14.58 5.78
CA PRO A 103 4.83 -13.35 6.44
C PRO A 103 3.68 -12.73 7.25
N GLY A 104 3.83 -12.64 8.57
CA GLY A 104 2.81 -12.13 9.47
C GLY A 104 3.15 -12.34 10.94
N VAL A 105 2.89 -11.33 11.78
CA VAL A 105 3.22 -11.37 13.21
C VAL A 105 2.33 -12.29 14.05
N ALA A 106 2.89 -12.75 15.17
CA ALA A 106 2.21 -13.32 16.35
C ALA A 106 0.89 -12.61 16.74
N SER A 107 1.01 -11.31 16.98
CA SER A 107 0.23 -10.64 18.05
C SER A 107 -0.35 -9.28 17.65
N GLY A 108 -0.44 -8.99 16.35
CA GLY A 108 -1.00 -7.73 15.84
C GLY A 108 -0.06 -6.51 15.91
N GLU A 109 1.17 -6.66 16.41
CA GLU A 109 2.18 -5.60 16.35
C GLU A 109 2.65 -5.35 14.91
N GLY A 110 2.67 -4.08 14.50
CA GLY A 110 2.94 -3.70 13.12
C GLY A 110 4.39 -3.44 12.78
N CYS A 111 4.59 -2.67 11.71
CA CYS A 111 5.88 -2.15 11.25
C CYS A 111 6.61 -1.37 12.36
N SER A 112 7.37 -2.09 13.19
CA SER A 112 8.26 -1.53 14.21
C SER A 112 9.57 -1.05 13.57
N ILE A 113 10.21 -0.07 14.20
CA ILE A 113 11.54 0.44 13.83
C ILE A 113 12.63 -0.66 13.81
N HIS A 114 12.36 -1.81 14.44
CA HIS A 114 13.24 -2.98 14.50
C HIS A 114 13.13 -3.93 13.28
N GLY A 115 12.40 -3.57 12.22
CA GLY A 115 12.28 -4.41 11.03
C GLY A 115 11.41 -5.66 11.23
N GLY A 116 10.31 -5.50 11.97
CA GLY A 116 9.26 -6.52 12.07
C GLY A 116 8.58 -6.79 10.72
N CYS A 117 7.57 -7.67 10.71
CA CYS A 117 6.81 -8.01 9.50
C CYS A 117 6.45 -6.75 8.72
N ALA A 118 6.67 -6.76 7.41
CA ALA A 118 6.20 -5.73 6.51
C ALA A 118 4.67 -5.79 6.33
N SER A 119 3.90 -5.70 7.41
CA SER A 119 2.44 -5.79 7.43
C SER A 119 1.90 -4.76 8.40
N CYS A 120 1.13 -3.79 7.90
CA CYS A 120 0.51 -2.77 8.74
C CYS A 120 -0.80 -3.32 9.33
N PRO A 121 -0.92 -3.52 10.67
CA PRO A 121 -2.11 -4.10 11.28
C PRO A 121 -3.34 -3.22 11.06
N TYR A 122 -3.17 -1.90 11.08
CA TYR A 122 -4.23 -0.94 10.76
C TYR A 122 -4.78 -1.14 9.33
N MET A 123 -3.93 -1.44 8.35
CA MET A 123 -4.38 -1.76 6.99
C MET A 123 -5.09 -3.12 6.92
N LYS A 124 -4.70 -4.09 7.77
CA LYS A 124 -5.29 -5.43 7.84
C LYS A 124 -6.53 -5.56 8.74
N MET A 125 -6.94 -4.50 9.45
CA MET A 125 -8.23 -4.49 10.18
C MET A 125 -9.45 -4.55 9.23
N ASN A 126 -9.27 -4.17 7.96
CA ASN A 126 -10.29 -4.30 6.93
C ASN A 126 -10.43 -5.77 6.51
N SER A 127 -11.60 -6.37 6.77
CA SER A 127 -11.92 -7.74 6.37
C SER A 127 -13.07 -7.77 5.36
N LEU A 128 -13.13 -8.82 4.53
CA LEU A 128 -14.22 -9.02 3.56
C LEU A 128 -15.58 -9.10 4.26
N SER A 129 -15.67 -9.75 5.42
CA SER A 129 -16.94 -9.85 6.17
C SER A 129 -17.34 -8.51 6.80
N SER A 130 -16.39 -7.68 7.24
CA SER A 130 -16.67 -6.30 7.67
C SER A 130 -17.17 -5.45 6.50
N LEU A 131 -16.56 -5.56 5.32
CA LEU A 131 -16.98 -4.83 4.12
C LEU A 131 -18.40 -5.22 3.69
N LEU A 132 -18.68 -6.52 3.57
CA LEU A 132 -20.01 -7.01 3.18
C LEU A 132 -21.10 -6.57 4.17
N LYS A 133 -20.82 -6.59 5.47
CA LYS A 133 -21.73 -6.04 6.49
C LYS A 133 -22.08 -4.58 6.23
N VAL A 134 -21.09 -3.72 5.92
CA VAL A 134 -21.36 -2.31 5.59
C VAL A 134 -22.16 -2.18 4.29
N CYS A 135 -21.81 -2.94 3.25
CA CYS A 135 -22.51 -2.92 1.96
C CYS A 135 -24.00 -3.32 2.07
N HIS A 136 -24.36 -4.26 2.96
CA HIS A 136 -25.76 -4.67 3.16
C HIS A 136 -26.68 -3.59 3.73
N HIS A 137 -26.14 -2.51 4.29
CA HIS A 137 -26.92 -1.38 4.84
C HIS A 137 -27.06 -0.20 3.86
N LEU A 138 -26.52 -0.32 2.64
CA LEU A 138 -26.62 0.70 1.59
C LEU A 138 -27.73 0.36 0.59
N PRO A 139 -28.52 1.34 0.10
CA PRO A 139 -28.36 2.78 0.33
C PRO A 139 -29.21 3.35 1.48
N ASP A 140 -30.17 2.59 2.02
CA ASP A 140 -31.31 3.17 2.74
C ASP A 140 -31.10 3.37 4.25
N ASP A 141 -30.30 2.53 4.92
CA ASP A 141 -30.18 2.52 6.39
C ASP A 141 -29.07 3.44 6.94
N LYS A 142 -29.15 4.74 6.63
CA LYS A 142 -28.19 5.76 7.14
C LYS A 142 -27.94 5.70 8.65
N HIS A 143 -28.97 5.38 9.45
CA HIS A 143 -28.84 5.27 10.90
C HIS A 143 -27.94 4.11 11.34
N SER A 144 -27.95 2.98 10.62
CA SER A 144 -27.08 1.83 10.92
C SER A 144 -25.59 2.12 10.65
N LEU A 145 -25.31 3.01 9.69
CA LEU A 145 -23.95 3.38 9.29
C LEU A 145 -23.26 4.29 10.30
N SER A 146 -24.01 4.98 11.18
CA SER A 146 -23.47 5.85 12.22
C SER A 146 -22.50 5.14 13.17
N ALA A 147 -22.72 3.84 13.44
CA ALA A 147 -21.84 3.01 14.27
C ALA A 147 -20.48 2.69 13.62
N TYR A 148 -20.33 2.94 12.31
CA TYR A 148 -19.09 2.77 11.56
C TYR A 148 -18.36 4.11 11.28
N GLU A 149 -18.91 5.26 11.70
CA GLU A 149 -18.20 6.52 11.57
C GLU A 149 -16.94 6.56 12.46
N ALA A 150 -15.82 6.99 11.89
CA ALA A 150 -14.60 7.20 12.65
C ALA A 150 -14.81 8.29 13.72
N GLY A 151 -14.49 7.97 14.98
CA GLY A 151 -14.62 8.90 16.11
C GLY A 151 -13.86 10.20 15.86
N ARG A 152 -14.57 11.33 15.84
CA ARG A 152 -13.98 12.67 15.67
C ARG A 152 -13.63 13.24 17.03
N PHE A 153 -12.34 13.47 17.30
CA PHE A 153 -11.88 14.06 18.57
C PHE A 153 -12.37 15.51 18.77
N SER A 154 -12.44 16.29 17.69
CA SER A 154 -13.01 17.64 17.62
C SER A 154 -13.49 17.93 16.20
N LEU A 155 -14.44 18.85 16.05
CA LEU A 155 -14.86 19.38 14.73
C LEU A 155 -14.12 20.66 14.33
N GLN A 156 -13.71 21.45 15.32
CA GLN A 156 -13.04 22.74 15.16
C GLN A 156 -11.69 22.75 15.89
N THR A 157 -10.78 23.61 15.42
CA THR A 157 -9.57 23.99 16.15
C THR A 157 -9.92 24.90 17.33
N PRO A 158 -8.99 25.15 18.28
CA PRO A 158 -9.22 26.10 19.39
C PRO A 158 -9.64 27.51 18.94
N ASN A 159 -9.33 27.89 17.69
CA ASN A 159 -9.65 29.19 17.09
C ASN A 159 -10.95 29.15 16.26
N GLY A 160 -11.80 28.13 16.41
CA GLY A 160 -13.13 28.03 15.78
C GLY A 160 -13.16 27.64 14.30
N ARG A 161 -12.01 27.47 13.63
CA ARG A 161 -11.93 26.97 12.24
C ARG A 161 -12.22 25.46 12.20
N LEU A 162 -12.91 24.97 11.17
CA LEU A 162 -13.09 23.51 11.00
C LEU A 162 -11.73 22.82 10.79
N ILE A 163 -11.53 21.66 11.43
CA ILE A 163 -10.28 20.90 11.29
C ILE A 163 -10.08 20.44 9.84
N ALA A 164 -11.17 20.12 9.14
CA ALA A 164 -11.13 19.75 7.72
C ALA A 164 -10.56 20.88 6.85
N ASP A 165 -10.98 22.14 7.05
CA ASP A 165 -10.50 23.28 6.27
C ASP A 165 -9.00 23.51 6.48
N VAL A 166 -8.56 23.46 7.75
CA VAL A 166 -7.15 23.64 8.13
C VAL A 166 -6.28 22.50 7.60
N GLY A 167 -6.78 21.26 7.62
CA GLY A 167 -6.09 20.10 7.03
C GLY A 167 -6.04 20.11 5.50
N CYS A 168 -7.02 20.73 4.84
CA CYS A 168 -7.05 20.87 3.39
C CYS A 168 -6.06 21.91 2.83
N GLU A 169 -5.78 23.00 3.56
CA GLU A 169 -4.83 24.04 3.12
C GLU A 169 -3.46 23.47 2.65
N PRO A 170 -2.71 22.69 3.45
CA PRO A 170 -1.43 22.12 3.01
C PRO A 170 -1.56 21.11 1.87
N ILE A 171 -2.66 20.36 1.78
CA ILE A 171 -2.92 19.43 0.67
C ILE A 171 -3.09 20.20 -0.64
N LEU A 172 -3.82 21.31 -0.63
CA LEU A 172 -4.00 22.18 -1.78
C LEU A 172 -2.70 22.88 -2.17
N HIS A 173 -1.88 23.30 -1.20
CA HIS A 173 -0.54 23.85 -1.47
C HIS A 173 0.40 22.81 -2.11
N MET A 174 0.42 21.58 -1.60
CA MET A 174 1.16 20.47 -2.21
C MET A 174 0.72 20.22 -3.66
N ARG A 175 -0.60 20.14 -3.92
CA ARG A 175 -1.14 19.94 -5.27
C ARG A 175 -0.81 21.10 -6.21
N HIS A 176 -0.88 22.34 -5.74
CA HIS A 176 -0.48 23.51 -6.52
C HIS A 176 1.00 23.41 -6.90
N PHE A 177 1.89 23.18 -5.93
CA PHE A 177 3.33 23.02 -6.18
C PHE A 177 3.64 21.87 -7.14
N GLN A 178 2.96 20.72 -7.01
CA GLN A 178 3.12 19.59 -7.92
C GLN A 178 2.81 19.98 -9.38
N ALA A 179 1.80 20.82 -9.61
CA ALA A 179 1.37 21.28 -10.92
C ALA A 179 2.22 22.45 -11.48
N THR A 180 2.48 23.49 -10.67
CA THR A 180 3.10 24.75 -11.13
C THR A 180 4.61 24.83 -10.89
N LYS A 181 5.15 23.94 -10.06
CA LYS A 181 6.53 23.97 -9.51
C LYS A 181 6.87 25.26 -8.74
N LYS A 182 5.86 26.02 -8.31
CA LYS A 182 5.98 27.21 -7.49
C LYS A 182 5.15 27.07 -6.22
N LEU A 183 5.61 27.63 -5.10
CA LEU A 183 4.81 27.70 -3.89
C LEU A 183 3.74 28.80 -4.05
N PRO A 184 2.50 28.60 -3.55
CA PRO A 184 1.49 29.65 -3.55
C PRO A 184 1.95 30.88 -2.76
N GLU A 185 1.71 32.08 -3.29
CA GLU A 185 2.11 33.35 -2.68
C GLU A 185 1.60 33.46 -1.22
N LYS A 186 0.31 33.17 -0.98
CA LYS A 186 -0.28 33.11 0.38
C LYS A 186 0.53 32.25 1.37
N LEU A 187 1.09 31.12 0.92
CA LEU A 187 1.91 30.25 1.77
C LEU A 187 3.30 30.86 2.02
N VAL A 188 3.90 31.46 1.00
CA VAL A 188 5.19 32.16 1.12
C VAL A 188 5.05 33.33 2.10
N ASP A 189 4.00 34.14 1.97
CA ASP A 189 3.70 35.26 2.87
C ASP A 189 3.49 34.77 4.31
N GLN A 190 2.77 33.66 4.52
CA GLN A 190 2.57 33.07 5.85
C GLN A 190 3.88 32.57 6.49
N ILE A 191 4.83 32.08 5.70
CA ILE A 191 6.14 31.60 6.18
C ILE A 191 7.09 32.77 6.48
N LEU A 192 7.09 33.81 5.64
CA LEU A 192 7.95 34.99 5.79
C LEU A 192 7.40 36.00 6.82
N HIS A 193 6.08 36.03 7.01
CA HIS A 193 5.38 36.93 7.92
C HIS A 193 4.40 36.14 8.81
N PRO A 194 4.90 35.27 9.72
CA PRO A 194 4.05 34.58 10.67
C PRO A 194 3.39 35.56 11.64
N TRP A 195 2.09 35.78 11.42
CA TRP A 195 1.21 36.50 12.34
C TRP A 195 0.64 35.54 13.37
N ASP A 196 0.78 35.90 14.64
CA ASP A 196 0.01 35.31 15.73
C ASP A 196 -0.87 36.39 16.35
N ASN A 197 -2.17 36.16 16.37
CA ASN A 197 -3.18 36.97 17.08
C ASN A 197 -2.96 38.50 17.04
N GLY A 198 -2.68 39.05 15.85
CA GLY A 198 -2.53 40.49 15.65
C GLY A 198 -1.17 41.10 16.02
N ARG A 199 -0.13 40.29 16.24
CA ARG A 199 1.26 40.77 16.36
C ARG A 199 2.20 39.96 15.45
N PRO A 200 3.24 40.57 14.87
CA PRO A 200 4.27 39.83 14.14
C PRO A 200 5.10 38.99 15.12
N MET A 201 5.34 37.71 14.81
CA MET A 201 6.32 36.93 15.57
C MET A 201 7.73 37.47 15.32
N SER A 202 8.37 37.96 16.38
CA SER A 202 9.81 38.20 16.41
C SER A 202 10.52 36.87 16.62
N PHE A 203 11.04 36.25 15.55
CA PHE A 203 12.04 35.19 15.71
C PHE A 203 13.28 35.76 16.40
N ARG A 204 13.67 35.16 17.53
CA ARG A 204 14.98 35.29 18.18
C ARG A 204 15.63 33.91 18.21
#